data_AF-A0A7V7BRL2-F1
#
_entry.id   AF-A0A7V7BRL2-F1
#
_cell.length_a   1.000
_cell.length_b   1.000
_cell.length_c   1.000
_cell.angle_alpha   90.00
_cell.angle_beta   90.00
_cell.angle_gamma   90.00
#
_symmetry.space_group_name_H-M   'P 1'
#
loop_
_entity.id
_entity.type
_entity.pdbx_description
1 polymer ?
#
loop_
_entity_poly.entity_id
_entity_poly.type
_entity_poly.pdbx_seq_one_letter_code
_entity_poly.pdbx_strand_id
1 'polypeptide(L)'
;MSASIRGRGAISNPTNRFEKISLERDVDWNPEEDSPPRTSFYRDHSRTIITYNDSPDIPFNASLNPYRGCEHGCSYCYARPTHEYLGFSAGLDFETKIMVKEDAPELLRQE
;
A
#
# COMPACT_ATOMS: atom_id res chain seq x y z
N MET A 1 5.36 -24.19 0.52
CA MET A 1 4.39 -23.27 1.17
C MET A 1 5.19 -22.08 1.66
N SER A 2 4.88 -20.87 1.20
CA SER A 2 5.59 -19.66 1.63
C SER A 2 5.39 -19.46 3.13
N ALA A 3 6.49 -19.36 3.88
CA ALA A 3 6.43 -19.14 5.32
C ALA A 3 5.72 -17.82 5.62
N SER A 4 4.80 -17.82 6.59
CA SER A 4 4.15 -16.59 7.07
C SER A 4 5.21 -15.66 7.67
N ILE A 5 5.29 -14.43 7.18
CA ILE A 5 6.23 -13.43 7.69
C ILE A 5 5.68 -12.88 8.99
N ARG A 6 6.42 -13.04 10.09
CA ARG A 6 5.97 -12.62 11.41
C ARG A 6 5.69 -11.11 11.45
N GLY A 7 4.52 -10.73 11.97
CA GLY A 7 4.10 -9.34 12.10
C GLY A 7 3.56 -8.71 10.81
N ARG A 8 3.33 -9.52 9.77
CA ARG A 8 2.80 -9.11 8.47
C ARG A 8 1.46 -9.79 8.21
N GLY A 9 0.54 -9.06 7.61
CA GLY A 9 -0.81 -9.54 7.33
C GLY A 9 -0.91 -10.21 5.96
N ALA A 10 -0.09 -9.78 5.00
CA ALA A 10 0.07 -10.46 3.72
C ALA A 10 1.05 -11.64 3.83
N ILE A 11 0.66 -12.78 3.26
CA ILE A 11 1.48 -14.00 3.20
C ILE A 11 2.40 -14.04 1.96
N SER A 12 2.18 -13.14 1.00
CA SER A 12 2.89 -13.08 -0.27
C SER A 12 2.94 -11.64 -0.82
N ASN A 13 3.82 -11.42 -1.81
CA ASN A 13 3.92 -10.17 -2.56
C ASN A 13 3.65 -10.44 -4.05
N PRO A 14 2.38 -10.50 -4.48
CA PRO A 14 2.06 -10.75 -5.88
C PRO A 14 2.56 -9.61 -6.76
N THR A 15 2.86 -9.92 -8.02
CA THR A 15 3.20 -8.90 -9.02
C THR A 15 2.05 -7.90 -9.16
N ASN A 16 2.39 -6.63 -9.30
CA ASN A 16 1.44 -5.57 -9.61
C ASN A 16 0.81 -5.82 -11.00
N ARG A 17 -0.51 -5.78 -11.09
CA ARG A 17 -1.26 -6.07 -12.32
C ARG A 17 -1.01 -5.10 -13.50
N PHE A 18 -0.48 -3.91 -13.23
CA PHE A 18 -0.24 -2.87 -14.22
C PHE A 18 1.22 -2.85 -14.70
N GLU A 19 2.12 -3.54 -14.00
CA GLU A 19 3.52 -3.64 -14.37
C GLU A 19 3.72 -4.62 -15.53
N LYS A 20 4.57 -4.23 -16.49
CA LYS A 20 4.87 -5.07 -17.68
C LYS A 20 6.00 -6.06 -17.43
N ILE A 21 6.82 -5.80 -16.41
CA ILE A 21 8.00 -6.58 -16.09
C ILE A 21 7.74 -7.29 -14.77
N SER A 22 7.81 -8.61 -14.78
CA SER A 22 7.82 -9.43 -13.58
C SER A 22 9.23 -9.95 -13.32
N LEU A 23 9.59 -10.02 -12.04
CA LEU A 23 10.84 -10.63 -11.59
C LEU A 23 10.52 -11.98 -10.96
N GLU A 24 11.24 -13.00 -11.41
CA GLU A 24 11.18 -14.33 -10.83
C GLU A 24 12.51 -14.62 -10.12
N ARG A 25 12.42 -15.32 -8.99
CA ARG A 25 13.60 -15.72 -8.23
C ARG A 25 14.24 -16.92 -8.91
N ASP A 26 15.57 -16.96 -8.92
CA ASP A 26 16.33 -18.09 -9.45
C ASP A 26 16.04 -19.38 -8.67
N VAL A 27 16.28 -20.52 -9.33
CA VAL A 27 16.03 -21.86 -8.75
C VAL A 27 16.83 -22.13 -7.48
N ASP A 28 18.01 -21.52 -7.36
CA ASP A 28 18.92 -21.69 -6.22
C ASP A 28 18.69 -20.65 -5.11
N TRP A 29 17.65 -19.82 -5.23
CA TRP A 29 17.34 -18.80 -4.22
C TRP A 29 16.81 -19.43 -2.92
N ASN A 30 17.39 -19.02 -1.79
CA ASN A 30 17.00 -19.47 -0.46
C ASN A 30 16.20 -18.39 0.29
N PRO A 31 14.89 -18.59 0.59
CA PRO A 31 14.08 -17.66 1.35
C PRO A 31 14.58 -17.37 2.76
N GLU A 32 15.33 -18.28 3.38
CA GLU A 32 15.78 -18.14 4.77
C GLU A 32 16.92 -17.12 4.90
N GLU A 33 17.59 -16.78 3.80
CA GLU A 33 18.66 -15.79 3.75
C GLU A 33 18.15 -14.36 3.52
N ASP A 34 16.90 -14.20 3.07
CA ASP A 34 16.29 -12.89 2.87
C ASP A 34 16.08 -12.18 4.22
N SER A 35 16.47 -10.91 4.28
CA SER A 35 16.13 -10.07 5.44
C SER A 35 14.61 -9.87 5.53
N PRO A 36 14.04 -9.86 6.75
CA PRO A 36 12.61 -9.60 6.91
C PRO A 36 12.25 -8.22 6.37
N PRO A 37 11.11 -8.08 5.67
CA PRO A 37 10.74 -6.83 5.02
C PRO A 37 10.50 -5.74 6.07
N ARG A 38 11.25 -4.64 5.95
CA ARG A 38 11.14 -3.46 6.81
C ARG A 38 10.16 -2.46 6.21
N THR A 39 9.41 -1.79 7.07
CA THR A 39 8.56 -0.69 6.62
C THR A 39 9.43 0.51 6.24
N SER A 40 9.13 1.11 5.10
CA SER A 40 9.73 2.31 4.58
C SER A 40 8.63 3.34 4.31
N PHE A 41 8.91 4.59 4.62
CA PHE A 41 8.00 5.71 4.38
C PHE A 41 8.49 6.52 3.19
N TYR A 42 7.57 6.91 2.32
CA TYR A 42 7.85 7.69 1.12
C TYR A 42 6.99 8.94 1.11
N ARG A 43 7.56 10.07 0.68
CA ARG A 43 6.78 11.30 0.53
C ARG A 43 5.77 11.15 -0.59
N ASP A 44 4.55 11.57 -0.31
CA ASP A 44 3.45 11.64 -1.24
C ASP A 44 3.28 13.08 -1.74
N HIS A 45 3.27 13.27 -3.06
CA HIS A 45 3.18 14.57 -3.72
C HIS A 45 1.76 14.91 -4.20
N SER A 46 0.72 14.31 -3.60
CA SER A 46 -0.67 14.71 -3.79
C SER A 46 -0.87 16.21 -3.64
N ARG A 47 -1.64 16.82 -4.56
CA ARG A 47 -1.93 18.27 -4.58
C ARG A 47 -3.28 18.64 -3.95
N THR A 48 -4.08 17.64 -3.59
CA THR A 48 -5.36 17.76 -2.90
C THR A 48 -5.41 16.69 -1.81
N ILE A 49 -6.24 16.90 -0.78
CA ILE A 49 -6.30 16.03 0.39
C ILE A 49 -7.67 15.42 0.64
N ILE A 50 -8.75 16.09 0.22
CA ILE A 50 -10.11 15.54 0.32
C ILE A 50 -10.42 14.68 -0.91
N THR A 51 -10.99 13.50 -0.68
CA THR A 51 -11.58 12.66 -1.71
C THR A 51 -13.09 12.65 -1.55
N TYR A 52 -13.79 13.04 -2.61
CA TYR A 52 -15.25 13.05 -2.64
C TYR A 52 -15.82 11.78 -3.29
N ASN A 53 -17.02 11.40 -2.88
CA ASN A 53 -17.80 10.32 -3.47
C ASN A 53 -19.30 10.66 -3.45
N ASP A 54 -20.06 10.09 -4.37
CA ASP A 54 -21.50 10.23 -4.52
C ASP A 54 -22.24 8.88 -4.38
N SER A 55 -21.61 7.91 -3.72
CA SER A 55 -22.18 6.57 -3.57
C SER A 55 -23.46 6.62 -2.73
N PRO A 56 -24.56 6.01 -3.19
CA PRO A 56 -25.79 5.91 -2.39
C PRO A 56 -25.64 4.97 -1.18
N ASP A 57 -24.58 4.16 -1.15
CA ASP A 57 -24.34 3.14 -0.13
C ASP A 57 -23.51 3.66 1.06
N ILE A 58 -22.93 4.86 0.93
CA ILE A 58 -22.02 5.45 1.94
C ILE A 58 -22.66 6.73 2.49
N PRO A 59 -22.83 6.88 3.83
CA PRO A 59 -23.55 8.01 4.42
C PRO A 59 -22.73 9.32 4.46
N PHE A 60 -21.55 9.36 3.84
CA PHE A 60 -20.68 10.52 3.78
C PHE A 60 -20.16 10.71 2.35
N ASN A 61 -19.99 11.98 1.96
CA ASN A 61 -19.53 12.34 0.62
C ASN A 61 -18.04 12.74 0.56
N ALA A 62 -17.37 12.87 1.69
CA ALA A 62 -15.98 13.32 1.77
C ALA A 62 -15.16 12.45 2.72
N SER A 63 -13.92 12.18 2.36
CA SER A 63 -12.96 11.43 3.16
C SER A 63 -11.57 12.01 3.03
N LEU A 64 -10.73 11.75 4.02
CA LEU A 64 -9.34 12.19 4.05
C LEU A 64 -8.47 11.04 4.54
N ASN A 65 -7.39 10.77 3.79
CA ASN A 65 -6.38 9.79 4.18
C ASN A 65 -4.99 10.44 4.09
N PRO A 66 -4.28 10.63 5.22
CA PRO A 66 -2.93 11.20 5.21
C PRO A 66 -1.86 10.17 4.77
N TYR A 67 -2.22 8.89 4.72
CA TYR A 67 -1.33 7.79 4.35
C TYR A 67 -1.94 6.94 3.23
N ARG A 68 -1.09 6.33 2.39
CA ARG A 68 -1.48 5.24 1.48
C ARG A 68 -0.60 4.03 1.75
N GLY A 69 -1.22 2.93 2.18
CA GLY A 69 -0.54 1.79 2.80
C GLY A 69 -0.75 1.80 4.32
N CYS A 70 -0.64 0.64 4.97
CA CYS A 70 -0.89 0.49 6.40
C CYS A 70 -0.17 -0.72 6.99
N GLU A 71 0.62 -0.51 8.06
CA GLU A 71 1.37 -1.58 8.74
C GLU A 71 0.46 -2.63 9.41
N HIS A 72 -0.80 -2.28 9.71
CA HIS A 72 -1.77 -3.27 10.22
C HIS A 72 -1.93 -4.42 9.23
N GLY A 73 -1.91 -4.13 7.92
CA GLY A 73 -1.91 -5.18 6.91
C GLY A 73 -3.16 -6.04 6.88
N CYS A 74 -4.36 -5.54 7.23
CA CYS A 74 -5.59 -6.34 7.14
C CYS A 74 -5.73 -6.95 5.74
N SER A 75 -5.81 -8.27 5.63
CA SER A 75 -5.93 -8.98 4.35
C SER A 75 -7.17 -8.55 3.54
N TYR A 76 -8.23 -8.16 4.24
CA TYR A 76 -9.51 -7.69 3.69
C TYR A 76 -9.57 -6.16 3.48
N CYS A 77 -8.47 -5.43 3.61
CA CYS A 77 -8.49 -3.98 3.45
C CYS A 77 -8.81 -3.59 2.00
N TYR A 78 -9.89 -2.84 1.81
CA TYR A 78 -10.34 -2.37 0.49
C TYR A 78 -9.31 -1.49 -0.23
N ALA A 79 -8.35 -0.90 0.50
CA ALA A 79 -7.33 -0.02 -0.06
C ALA A 79 -6.14 -0.76 -0.70
N ARG A 80 -5.96 -2.06 -0.45
CA ARG A 80 -4.84 -2.85 -1.03
C ARG A 80 -4.75 -2.73 -2.56
N PRO A 81 -5.85 -2.90 -3.32
CA PRO A 81 -5.82 -2.81 -4.78
C PRO A 81 -5.38 -1.43 -5.30
N THR A 82 -5.56 -0.35 -4.53
CA THR A 82 -5.21 1.00 -4.99
C THR A 82 -3.71 1.27 -4.93
N HIS A 83 -2.98 0.48 -4.14
CA HIS A 83 -1.53 0.55 -4.03
C HIS A 83 -0.83 0.16 -5.34
N GLU A 84 -1.49 -0.64 -6.17
CA GLU A 84 -0.99 -1.02 -7.50
C GLU A 84 -0.95 0.16 -8.48
N TYR A 85 -1.79 1.18 -8.32
CA TYR A 85 -1.67 2.41 -9.12
C TYR A 85 -0.42 3.23 -8.80
N LEU A 86 0.28 2.90 -7.70
CA LEU A 86 1.55 3.52 -7.30
C LEU A 86 2.75 2.70 -7.80
N GLY A 87 2.54 1.63 -8.57
CA GLY A 87 3.61 0.73 -9.02
C GLY A 87 4.00 -0.34 -7.98
N PHE A 88 3.28 -0.45 -6.87
CA PHE A 88 3.58 -1.40 -5.78
C PHE A 88 2.66 -2.62 -5.79
N SER A 89 3.05 -3.70 -5.12
CA SER A 89 2.17 -4.85 -4.92
C SER A 89 1.01 -4.54 -3.94
N ALA A 90 -0.15 -5.16 -4.17
CA ALA A 90 -1.26 -5.18 -3.20
C ALA A 90 -0.99 -6.06 -1.96
N GLY A 91 0.10 -6.85 -1.96
CA GLY A 91 0.50 -7.75 -0.87
C GLY A 91 1.36 -7.09 0.20
N LEU A 92 2.62 -7.54 0.32
CA LEU A 92 3.56 -7.04 1.32
C LEU A 92 3.92 -5.57 1.11
N ASP A 93 3.96 -5.08 -0.13
CA ASP A 93 4.29 -3.68 -0.38
C ASP A 93 3.27 -2.74 0.27
N PHE A 94 1.97 -3.07 0.26
CA PHE A 94 0.93 -2.26 0.92
C PHE A 94 1.20 -1.98 2.41
N GLU A 95 1.81 -2.93 3.11
CA GLU A 95 2.09 -2.84 4.56
C GLU A 95 3.55 -2.51 4.88
N THR A 96 4.41 -2.40 3.87
CA THR A 96 5.86 -2.10 4.03
C THR A 96 6.32 -0.86 3.26
N LYS A 97 5.54 -0.35 2.32
CA LYS A 97 5.83 0.88 1.55
C LYS A 97 4.69 1.87 1.76
N ILE A 98 4.84 2.74 2.75
CA ILE A 98 3.76 3.65 3.14
C ILE A 98 4.02 5.04 2.56
N MET A 99 3.10 5.52 1.74
CA MET A 99 3.13 6.89 1.23
C MET A 99 2.57 7.83 2.30
N VAL A 100 3.26 8.94 2.55
CA VAL A 100 2.92 9.92 3.59
C VAL A 100 2.70 11.28 2.94
N LYS A 101 1.48 11.81 3.06
CA LYS A 101 1.13 13.18 2.63
C LYS A 101 1.56 14.16 3.71
N GLU A 102 2.85 14.48 3.75
CA GLU A 102 3.43 15.40 4.74
C GLU A 102 2.76 16.78 4.72
N ASP A 103 2.34 17.24 3.53
CA ASP A 103 1.68 18.53 3.33
C ASP A 103 0.16 18.50 3.67
N ALA A 104 -0.39 17.38 4.14
CA ALA A 104 -1.83 17.19 4.38
C ALA A 104 -2.50 18.28 5.24
N PRO A 105 -1.89 18.78 6.35
CA PRO A 105 -2.52 19.83 7.14
C PRO A 105 -2.66 21.15 6.36
N GLU A 106 -1.70 21.47 5.52
CA GLU A 106 -1.71 22.70 4.73
C GLU A 106 -2.70 22.59 3.57
N LEU A 107 -2.67 21.45 2.85
CA LEU A 107 -3.65 21.17 1.81
C LEU A 107 -5.08 21.26 2.35
N LEU A 108 -5.35 20.71 3.55
CA LEU A 108 -6.69 20.75 4.14
C LEU A 108 -7.18 22.17 4.45
N ARG A 109 -6.29 23.11 4.76
CA ARG A 109 -6.67 24.52 4.97
C ARG A 109 -7.01 25.24 3.68
N GLN A 110 -6.57 24.71 2.54
CA GLN A 110 -6.76 25.31 1.21
C GLN A 110 -8.00 24.77 0.47
N GLU A 111 -8.59 23.66 0.93
CA GLU A 111 -9.86 23.11 0.44
C GLU A 111 -11.06 24.02 0.79
#